data_AF-I3YRE5-F1
#
_entry.id   AF-I3YRE5-F1
#
_cell.length_a   1.000
_cell.length_b   1.000
_cell.length_c   1.000
_cell.angle_alpha   90.00
_cell.angle_beta   90.00
_cell.angle_gamma   90.00
#
_symmetry.space_group_name_H-M   'P 1'
#
loop_
_entity.id
_entity.type
_entity.pdbx_description
1 polymer ?
#
loop_
_entity_poly.entity_id
_entity_poly.type
_entity_poly.pdbx_seq_one_letter_code
_entity_poly.pdbx_strand_id
1 'polypeptide(L)' 'MKKLLRILLAGWGAKKIGGGKCGCIGTIVVFIILYVVLGYVFEWFG' A
#
# COMPACT_ATOMS: atom_id res chain seq x y z
N MET A 1 18.72 -19.13 -1.62
CA MET A 1 18.67 -17.99 -2.56
C MET A 1 17.25 -17.51 -2.96
N LYS A 2 16.15 -17.99 -2.34
CA LYS A 2 14.78 -17.50 -2.63
C LYS A 2 14.31 -16.39 -1.68
N LYS A 3 14.85 -16.37 -0.44
CA LYS A 3 14.49 -15.38 0.60
C LYS A 3 14.97 -13.97 0.29
N LEU A 4 16.19 -13.79 -0.20
CA LEU A 4 16.76 -12.48 -0.53
C LEU A 4 15.98 -11.78 -1.65
N LEU A 5 15.66 -12.50 -2.74
CA LEU A 5 14.83 -11.97 -3.83
C LEU A 5 13.41 -11.61 -3.37
N ARG A 6 12.80 -12.43 -2.50
CA ARG A 6 11.47 -12.15 -1.94
C ARG A 6 11.48 -10.93 -1.03
N ILE A 7 12.52 -10.76 -0.22
CA ILE A 7 12.70 -9.59 0.66
C ILE A 7 12.96 -8.34 -0.20
N LEU A 8 13.75 -8.45 -1.26
CA LEU A 8 14.02 -7.33 -2.16
C LEU A 8 12.76 -6.91 -2.94
N LEU A 9 11.99 -7.87 -3.46
CA LEU A 9 10.74 -7.57 -4.18
C LEU A 9 9.64 -7.05 -3.25
N ALA A 10 9.51 -7.61 -2.04
CA ALA A 10 8.58 -7.11 -1.04
C ALA A 10 8.99 -5.70 -0.56
N GLY A 11 10.29 -5.48 -0.31
CA GLY A 11 10.84 -4.18 0.03
C GLY A 11 10.70 -3.16 -1.09
N TRP A 12 10.84 -3.58 -2.36
CA TRP A 12 10.66 -2.72 -3.53
C TRP A 12 9.18 -2.35 -3.76
N GLY A 13 8.26 -3.29 -3.59
CA GLY A 13 6.81 -3.04 -3.62
C GLY A 13 6.35 -2.14 -2.47
N ALA A 14 6.81 -2.41 -1.24
CA ALA A 14 6.52 -1.58 -0.08
C ALA A 14 7.11 -0.16 -0.21
N LYS A 15 8.32 -0.04 -0.78
CA LYS A 15 8.93 1.27 -1.07
C LYS A 15 8.22 2.03 -2.18
N LYS A 16 7.57 1.35 -3.13
CA LYS A 16 6.74 1.98 -4.17
C LYS A 16 5.39 2.45 -3.61
N ILE A 17 4.76 1.68 -2.72
CA ILE A 17 3.47 2.05 -2.09
C ILE A 17 3.66 3.09 -0.98
N GLY A 18 4.79 3.07 -0.26
CA GLY A 18 5.13 4.02 0.80
C GLY A 18 6.10 5.14 0.41
N GLY A 19 6.48 5.25 -0.88
CA GLY A 19 7.60 6.08 -1.31
C GLY A 19 7.20 7.44 -1.86
N GLY A 20 7.10 8.44 -0.99
CA GLY A 20 6.99 9.82 -1.44
C GLY A 20 6.96 10.85 -0.31
N LYS A 21 8.15 11.22 0.20
CA LYS A 21 8.47 12.46 0.95
C LYS A 21 7.69 12.82 2.23
N CYS A 22 6.60 12.13 2.58
CA CYS A 22 5.89 12.24 3.86
C CYS A 22 5.77 10.85 4.50
N GLY A 23 6.86 10.37 5.12
CA GLY A 23 6.84 9.19 5.97
C GLY A 23 5.78 9.31 7.08
N CYS A 24 5.23 8.19 7.51
CA CYS A 24 4.12 8.06 8.49
C CYS A 24 2.77 8.67 8.04
N ILE A 25 2.71 9.93 7.65
CA ILE A 25 1.45 10.60 7.25
C ILE A 25 0.97 10.10 5.89
N GLY A 26 1.87 9.95 4.91
CA GLY A 26 1.52 9.44 3.58
C GLY A 26 0.97 8.02 3.63
N THR A 27 1.52 7.17 4.50
CA THR A 27 0.99 5.82 4.73
C THR A 27 -0.41 5.82 5.34
N ILE A 28 -0.69 6.72 6.29
CA ILE A 28 -2.04 6.85 6.88
C ILE A 28 -3.04 7.33 5.83
N VAL A 29 -2.68 8.36 5.06
CA VAL A 29 -3.53 8.91 3.99
C VAL A 29 -3.82 7.86 2.92
N VAL A 30 -2.80 7.14 2.45
CA VAL A 30 -2.95 6.05 1.47
C VAL A 30 -3.84 4.94 2.02
N PHE A 31 -3.68 4.57 3.30
CA PHE A 31 -4.50 3.55 3.95
C PHE A 31 -5.97 3.96 4.04
N ILE A 32 -6.25 5.22 4.40
CA ILE A 32 -7.61 5.79 4.41
C ILE A 32 -8.22 5.79 3.01
N ILE A 33 -7.47 6.22 1.99
CA ILE A 33 -7.94 6.24 0.60
C ILE A 33 -8.28 4.81 0.13
N LEU A 34 -7.41 3.84 0.37
CA LEU A 34 -7.66 2.44 0.04
C LEU A 34 -8.90 1.89 0.77
N TYR A 35 -9.07 2.22 2.05
CA TYR A 35 -10.24 1.79 2.84
C TYR A 35 -11.55 2.38 2.31
N VAL A 36 -11.56 3.68 1.98
CA VAL A 36 -12.73 4.36 1.41
C VAL A 36 -13.06 3.82 0.02
N VAL A 37 -12.06 3.64 -0.85
CA VAL A 37 -12.27 3.10 -2.20
C VAL A 37 -12.77 1.66 -2.13
N LEU A 38 -12.21 0.82 -1.26
CA LEU A 38 -12.66 -0.56 -1.11
C LEU A 38 -14.09 -0.63 -0.56
N GLY A 39 -14.42 0.20 0.43
CA GLY A 39 -15.79 0.31 0.95
C GLY A 39 -16.78 0.81 -0.09
N TYR A 40 -16.41 1.84 -0.85
CA TYR A 40 -17.23 2.38 -1.95
C TYR A 40 -17.47 1.33 -3.04
N VAL A 41 -16.45 0.58 -3.44
CA VAL A 41 -16.59 -0.51 -4.43
C VAL A 41 -17.47 -1.64 -3.89
N PHE A 42 -17.36 -1.97 -2.60
CA PHE A 42 -18.20 -3.01 -1.98
C PHE A 42 -19.67 -2.57 -1.85
N GLU A 43 -19.93 -1.30 -1.55
CA GLU A 43 -21.27 -0.72 -1.54
C GLU A 43 -21.85 -0.62 -2.96
N TRP A 44 -21.02 -0.37 -3.97
CA TRP A 44 -21.44 -0.36 -5.38
C TRP A 44 -21.78 -1.74 -5.94
N PHE A 45 -21.21 -2.80 -5.38
CA PHE A 45 -21.43 -4.19 -5.79
C PHE A 45 -22.45 -4.95 -4.93
N GLY A 46 -22.88 -4.36 -3.80
CA GLY A 46 -23.91 -4.90 -2.90
C GLY A 46 -25.30 -4.37 -3.24
#